data_AF-A0A920PLX3-F1
#
_entry.id   AF-A0A920PLX3-F1
#
_cell.length_a   1.000
_cell.length_b   1.000
_cell.length_c   1.000
_cell.angle_alpha   90.00
_cell.angle_beta   90.00
_cell.angle_gamma   90.00
#
_symmetry.space_group_name_H-M   'P 1'
#
loop_
_entity.id
_entity.type
_entity.pdbx_description
1 polymer ?
#
loop_
_entity_poly.entity_id
_entity_poly.type
_entity_poly.pdbx_seq_one_letter_code
_entity_poly.pdbx_strand_id
1 'polypeptide(L)'
;MDAGPETYVNVGEVLPDLSLLQVKIFEFDWQKRDRLRSLVYAASGRYADARWHLHRVRRTDIDEKGFVTASHSDDQRWETSVTPEMMSVFLVQPGQLPVWKLKKYIEHLLQNSQDTRAYELAYWGKLFLPLSTAVMVILAIPFVFGSLRSGSLGRQLFFGIMIGLGFYVLNKALGYIVLVYGVPPLIGVISAPLVVLCAAVVLYRRVA
;
A
#
# COMPACT_ATOMS: atom_id res chain seq x y z
N MET A 1 29.38 -34.91 2.42
CA MET A 1 28.20 -34.03 2.35
C MET A 1 28.72 -32.63 2.60
N ASP A 2 29.09 -31.93 1.53
CA ASP A 2 29.65 -30.59 1.62
C ASP A 2 28.51 -29.63 1.95
N ALA A 3 28.40 -29.26 3.23
CA ALA A 3 27.53 -28.18 3.65
C ALA A 3 28.03 -26.90 2.96
N GLY A 4 27.22 -26.37 2.03
CA GLY A 4 27.46 -25.06 1.44
C GLY A 4 27.46 -23.96 2.50
N PRO A 5 27.94 -22.75 2.17
CA PRO A 5 27.95 -21.63 3.11
C PRO A 5 26.55 -21.31 3.63
N GLU A 6 26.40 -21.08 4.93
CA GLU A 6 25.12 -20.65 5.50
C GLU A 6 24.82 -19.23 5.05
N THR A 7 23.64 -19.05 4.45
CA THR A 7 23.20 -17.77 3.90
C THR A 7 22.02 -17.25 4.71
N TYR A 8 22.20 -16.09 5.34
CA TYR A 8 21.12 -15.40 6.04
C TYR A 8 20.66 -14.22 5.20
N VAL A 9 19.36 -14.12 5.00
CA VAL A 9 18.74 -13.05 4.20
C VAL A 9 17.91 -12.17 5.12
N ASN A 10 18.18 -10.88 5.09
CA ASN A 10 17.36 -9.87 5.70
C ASN A 10 16.75 -8.99 4.60
N VAL A 11 15.43 -8.96 4.53
CA VAL A 11 14.70 -8.08 3.64
C VAL A 11 14.14 -6.93 4.47
N GLY A 12 14.54 -5.70 4.14
CA GLY A 12 14.07 -4.52 4.86
C GLY A 12 12.58 -4.23 4.65
N GLU A 13 12.11 -4.29 3.40
CA GLU A 13 10.70 -4.07 3.06
C GLU A 13 10.27 -4.95 1.87
N VAL A 14 9.09 -5.54 1.99
CA VAL A 14 8.43 -6.31 0.92
C VAL A 14 7.28 -5.46 0.39
N LEU A 15 7.28 -5.21 -0.91
CA LEU A 15 6.26 -4.41 -1.56
C LEU A 15 5.04 -5.28 -1.96
N PRO A 16 3.86 -4.68 -2.18
CA PRO A 16 2.65 -5.40 -2.59
C PRO A 16 2.75 -6.19 -3.89
N ASP A 17 3.70 -5.85 -4.77
CA ASP A 17 4.01 -6.61 -6.00
C ASP A 17 5.06 -7.71 -5.78
N LEU A 18 5.39 -8.01 -4.52
CA LEU A 18 6.42 -8.97 -4.09
C LEU A 18 7.85 -8.56 -4.46
N SER A 19 8.06 -7.32 -4.92
CA SER A 19 9.41 -6.77 -5.05
C SER A 19 9.99 -6.49 -3.66
N LEU A 20 11.31 -6.60 -3.56
CA LEU A 20 12.06 -6.44 -2.32
C LEU A 20 12.78 -5.11 -2.35
N LEU A 21 12.80 -4.43 -1.20
CA LEU A 21 13.63 -3.24 -0.99
C LEU A 21 14.60 -3.50 0.16
N GLN A 22 15.82 -2.96 0.02
CA GLN A 22 16.89 -3.06 1.01
C GLN A 22 17.20 -4.52 1.40
N VAL A 23 17.58 -5.32 0.39
CA VAL A 23 17.94 -6.72 0.59
C VAL A 23 19.38 -6.78 1.12
N LYS A 24 19.59 -7.50 2.21
CA LYS A 24 20.90 -7.80 2.78
C LYS A 24 21.09 -9.31 2.82
N ILE A 25 22.17 -9.78 2.24
CA ILE A 25 22.54 -11.20 2.22
C ILE A 25 23.87 -11.33 2.94
N PHE A 26 23.91 -12.18 3.94
CA PHE A 26 25.08 -12.48 4.75
C PHE A 26 25.50 -13.92 4.48
N GLU A 27 26.73 -14.12 4.04
CA GLU A 27 27.30 -15.46 3.82
C GLU A 27 28.33 -15.74 4.92
N PHE A 28 28.13 -16.85 5.64
CA PHE A 28 29.03 -17.30 6.72
C PHE A 28 29.76 -18.59 6.33
N ASP A 29 30.99 -18.72 6.80
CA ASP A 29 31.80 -19.92 6.62
C ASP A 29 31.75 -20.82 7.87
N TRP A 30 31.15 -22.01 7.73
CA TRP A 30 31.01 -22.98 8.81
C TRP A 30 32.34 -23.64 9.19
N GLN A 31 33.34 -23.66 8.30
CA GLN A 31 34.65 -24.27 8.58
C GLN A 31 35.53 -23.39 9.46
N LYS A 32 35.23 -22.08 9.59
CA LYS A 32 36.09 -21.11 10.30
C LYS A 32 35.31 -20.22 11.28
N ARG A 33 34.72 -20.83 12.31
CA ARG A 33 34.17 -20.15 13.51
C ARG A 33 33.06 -19.12 13.23
N ASP A 34 32.13 -19.42 12.32
CA ASP A 34 31.00 -18.54 11.99
C ASP A 34 31.43 -17.12 11.59
N ARG A 35 32.54 -17.01 10.85
CA ARG A 35 33.01 -15.72 10.36
C ARG A 35 32.20 -15.29 9.14
N LEU A 36 31.82 -14.01 9.13
CA LEU A 36 31.18 -13.38 7.98
C LEU A 36 32.19 -13.33 6.82
N ARG A 37 31.85 -13.99 5.71
CA ARG A 37 32.67 -14.06 4.50
C ARG A 37 32.30 -12.95 3.52
N SER A 38 31.01 -12.74 3.31
CA SER A 38 30.52 -11.71 2.40
C SER A 38 29.25 -11.04 2.91
N LEU A 39 29.11 -9.76 2.58
CA LEU A 39 27.89 -8.98 2.76
C LEU A 39 27.47 -8.41 1.40
N VAL A 40 26.31 -8.79 0.93
CA VAL A 40 25.69 -8.21 -0.26
C VAL A 40 24.54 -7.33 0.18
N TYR A 41 24.56 -6.06 -0.23
CA TYR A 41 23.43 -5.14 -0.10
C TYR A 41 22.89 -4.83 -1.50
N ALA A 42 21.59 -4.98 -1.70
CA ALA A 42 20.91 -4.56 -2.91
C ALA A 42 19.80 -3.55 -2.57
N ALA A 43 19.69 -2.49 -3.39
CA ALA A 43 18.68 -1.46 -3.18
C ALA A 43 17.27 -2.00 -3.44
N SER A 44 17.09 -2.76 -4.51
CA SER A 44 15.84 -3.45 -4.83
C SER A 44 16.09 -4.83 -5.42
N GLY A 45 15.07 -5.69 -5.36
CA GLY A 45 15.09 -7.03 -5.94
C GLY A 45 13.75 -7.35 -6.58
N ARG A 46 13.76 -7.87 -7.81
CA ARG A 46 12.56 -8.33 -8.52
C ARG A 46 12.71 -9.78 -8.93
N TYR A 47 11.64 -10.55 -8.78
CA TYR A 47 11.62 -11.93 -9.24
C TYR A 47 11.24 -11.96 -10.73
N ALA A 48 12.13 -12.48 -11.58
CA ALA A 48 11.94 -12.65 -13.01
C ALA A 48 12.72 -13.90 -13.47
N ASP A 49 12.24 -14.60 -14.50
CA ASP A 49 12.94 -15.78 -15.07
C ASP A 49 13.32 -16.85 -14.01
N ALA A 50 12.42 -17.07 -13.04
CA ALA A 50 12.58 -17.99 -11.91
C ALA A 50 13.79 -17.67 -10.99
N ARG A 51 14.30 -16.44 -11.02
CA ARG A 51 15.42 -15.97 -10.19
C ARG A 51 15.19 -14.56 -9.68
N TRP A 52 15.91 -14.19 -8.62
CA TRP A 52 15.91 -12.81 -8.14
C TRP A 52 16.91 -11.99 -8.92
N HIS A 53 16.45 -10.88 -9.49
CA HIS A 53 17.28 -9.85 -10.09
C HIS A 53 17.42 -8.71 -9.09
N LEU A 54 18.63 -8.55 -8.55
CA LEU A 54 19.00 -7.53 -7.60
C LEU A 54 19.56 -6.32 -8.35
N HIS A 55 19.09 -5.12 -8.00
CA HIS A 55 19.52 -3.87 -8.60
C HIS A 55 20.32 -3.02 -7.60
N ARG A 56 21.31 -2.28 -8.12
CA ARG A 56 22.26 -1.44 -7.36
C ARG A 56 22.88 -2.21 -6.19
N VAL A 57 23.66 -3.21 -6.57
CA VAL A 57 24.25 -4.16 -5.65
C VAL A 57 25.62 -3.69 -5.21
N ARG A 58 25.84 -3.67 -3.90
CA ARG A 58 27.13 -3.45 -3.27
C ARG A 58 27.51 -4.73 -2.54
N ARG A 59 28.54 -5.39 -3.04
CA ARG A 59 29.10 -6.59 -2.42
C ARG A 59 30.38 -6.21 -1.67
N THR A 60 30.50 -6.72 -0.45
CA THR A 60 31.63 -6.50 0.42
C THR A 60 32.17 -7.86 0.83
N ASP A 61 33.32 -8.25 0.27
CA ASP A 61 33.99 -9.51 0.61
C ASP A 61 35.05 -9.24 1.67
N ILE A 62 35.09 -10.11 2.69
CA ILE A 62 36.01 -10.02 3.82
C ILE A 62 36.97 -11.20 3.72
N ASP A 63 38.24 -10.90 3.45
CA ASP A 63 39.30 -11.91 3.38
C ASP A 63 39.73 -12.38 4.79
N GLU A 64 40.43 -13.51 4.88
CA GLU A 64 40.85 -14.15 6.14
C GLU A 64 41.73 -13.24 7.03
N LYS A 65 42.36 -12.24 6.42
CA LYS A 65 43.22 -11.23 7.06
C LYS A 65 42.46 -9.95 7.47
N GLY A 66 41.15 -9.88 7.21
CA GLY A 66 40.31 -8.71 7.50
C GLY A 66 40.33 -7.61 6.44
N PHE A 67 40.91 -7.87 5.25
CA PHE A 67 40.83 -6.94 4.13
C PHE A 67 39.42 -6.93 3.54
N VAL A 68 38.90 -5.73 3.32
CA VAL A 68 37.54 -5.50 2.84
C VAL A 68 37.61 -5.04 1.39
N THR A 69 37.09 -5.85 0.47
CA THR A 69 36.96 -5.47 -0.95
C THR A 69 35.50 -5.16 -1.23
N ALA A 70 35.21 -3.92 -1.61
CA ALA A 70 33.87 -3.50 -2.01
C ALA A 70 33.78 -3.46 -3.55
N SER A 71 32.80 -4.17 -4.10
CA SER A 71 32.45 -4.11 -5.52
C SER A 71 31.04 -3.54 -5.68
N HIS A 72 30.82 -2.82 -6.78
CA HIS A 72 29.53 -2.28 -7.17
C HIS A 72 29.11 -2.95 -8.49
N SER A 73 27.86 -3.39 -8.55
CA SER A 73 27.24 -3.89 -9.78
C SER A 73 25.84 -3.28 -9.90
N ASP A 74 25.47 -2.85 -11.11
CA ASP A 74 24.12 -2.33 -11.34
C ASP A 74 23.08 -3.44 -11.26
N ASP A 75 23.44 -4.65 -11.72
CA ASP A 75 22.57 -5.82 -11.75
C ASP A 75 23.32 -7.07 -11.26
N GLN A 76 22.67 -7.88 -10.43
CA GLN A 76 23.16 -9.20 -10.05
C GLN A 76 22.01 -10.19 -9.98
N ARG A 77 22.21 -11.37 -10.56
CA ARG A 77 21.28 -12.51 -10.39
C ARG A 77 21.60 -13.20 -9.08
N TRP A 78 20.57 -13.40 -8.26
CA TRP A 78 20.65 -14.10 -7.00
C TRP A 78 19.87 -15.41 -7.08
N GLU A 79 20.61 -16.51 -7.00
CA GLU A 79 20.05 -17.87 -7.00
C GLU A 79 19.75 -18.26 -5.55
N THR A 80 18.47 -18.43 -5.24
CA THR A 80 17.99 -18.78 -3.89
C THR A 80 16.74 -19.64 -3.99
N SER A 81 16.53 -20.49 -2.99
CA SER A 81 15.31 -21.28 -2.84
C SER A 81 14.12 -20.45 -2.33
N VAL A 82 14.35 -19.20 -1.92
CA VAL A 82 13.28 -18.29 -1.45
C VAL A 82 12.46 -17.84 -2.66
N THR A 83 11.24 -18.34 -2.77
CA THR A 83 10.31 -17.95 -3.84
C THR A 83 9.31 -16.88 -3.37
N PRO A 84 8.76 -16.06 -4.29
CA PRO A 84 7.73 -15.08 -3.94
C PRO A 84 6.49 -15.69 -3.27
N GLU A 85 6.15 -16.94 -3.56
CA GLU A 85 5.03 -17.65 -2.93
C GLU A 85 5.24 -17.89 -1.42
N MET A 86 6.48 -18.03 -0.96
CA MET A 86 6.76 -18.09 0.48
C MET A 86 6.51 -16.73 1.15
N MET A 87 6.59 -15.65 0.36
CA MET A 87 6.41 -14.27 0.81
C MET A 87 4.98 -13.76 0.57
N SER A 88 4.16 -14.47 -0.21
CA SER A 88 2.81 -14.02 -0.58
C SER A 88 1.83 -13.94 0.60
N VAL A 89 2.15 -14.61 1.71
CA VAL A 89 1.42 -14.47 2.99
C VAL A 89 1.47 -13.02 3.50
N PHE A 90 2.48 -12.24 3.09
CA PHE A 90 2.64 -10.83 3.46
C PHE A 90 1.97 -9.85 2.49
N LEU A 91 1.15 -10.30 1.54
CA LEU A 91 0.43 -9.42 0.61
C LEU A 91 -0.61 -8.57 1.36
N VAL A 92 -0.25 -7.32 1.63
CA VAL A 92 -1.12 -6.31 2.24
C VAL A 92 -1.88 -5.55 1.15
N GLN A 93 -3.20 -5.48 1.26
CA GLN A 93 -4.02 -4.72 0.30
C GLN A 93 -3.71 -3.21 0.38
N PRO A 94 -3.82 -2.44 -0.72
CA PRO A 94 -3.53 -1.00 -0.73
C PRO A 94 -4.26 -0.23 0.37
N GLY A 95 -5.53 -0.59 0.64
CA GLY A 95 -6.34 0.05 1.68
C GLY A 95 -5.81 -0.12 3.11
N GLN A 96 -4.94 -1.11 3.37
CA GLN A 96 -4.38 -1.39 4.68
C GLN A 96 -3.03 -0.68 4.91
N LEU A 97 -2.38 -0.19 3.85
CA LEU A 97 -1.10 0.50 3.95
C LEU A 97 -1.25 1.90 4.56
N PRO A 98 -0.39 2.32 5.49
CA PRO A 98 -0.41 3.69 5.99
C PRO A 98 -0.10 4.69 4.86
N VAL A 99 -0.55 5.93 5.02
CA VAL A 99 -0.52 6.97 3.98
C VAL A 99 0.91 7.23 3.47
N TRP A 100 1.91 7.20 4.34
CA TRP A 100 3.32 7.38 3.95
C TRP A 100 3.85 6.22 3.08
N LYS A 101 3.45 4.97 3.37
CA LYS A 101 3.82 3.81 2.56
C LYS A 101 3.14 3.84 1.19
N LEU A 102 1.88 4.26 1.14
CA LEU A 102 1.16 4.46 -0.12
C LEU A 102 1.90 5.46 -1.01
N LYS A 103 2.31 6.62 -0.47
CA LYS A 103 3.08 7.62 -1.22
C LYS A 103 4.39 7.05 -1.78
N LYS A 104 5.18 6.39 -0.93
CA LYS A 104 6.46 5.77 -1.33
C LYS A 104 6.26 4.72 -2.43
N TYR A 105 5.20 3.92 -2.32
CA TYR A 105 4.92 2.88 -3.30
C TYR A 105 4.37 3.43 -4.62
N ILE A 106 3.54 4.48 -4.59
CA ILE A 106 3.11 5.20 -5.81
C ILE A 106 4.34 5.73 -6.57
N GLU A 107 5.30 6.33 -5.87
CA GLU A 107 6.54 6.81 -6.48
C GLU A 107 7.36 5.67 -7.10
N HIS A 108 7.41 4.51 -6.45
CA HIS A 108 8.05 3.31 -6.99
C HIS A 108 7.37 2.81 -8.27
N LEU A 109 6.04 2.67 -8.27
CA LEU A 109 5.27 2.27 -9.44
C LEU A 109 5.45 3.27 -10.60
N LEU A 110 5.48 4.57 -10.30
CA LEU A 110 5.67 5.63 -11.30
C LEU A 110 7.05 5.54 -11.95
N GLN A 111 8.10 5.31 -11.18
CA GLN A 111 9.47 5.10 -11.70
C GLN A 111 9.55 3.86 -12.63
N ASN A 112 8.71 2.84 -12.37
CA ASN A 112 8.65 1.62 -13.17
C ASN A 112 7.59 1.67 -14.29
N SER A 113 6.95 2.82 -14.54
CA SER A 113 5.87 2.98 -15.52
C SER A 113 4.69 2.00 -15.32
N GLN A 114 4.38 1.68 -14.06
CA GLN A 114 3.28 0.80 -13.66
C GLN A 114 2.02 1.59 -13.30
N ASP A 115 0.86 0.93 -13.32
CA ASP A 115 -0.41 1.56 -12.96
C ASP A 115 -0.48 1.89 -11.45
N THR A 116 -0.57 3.18 -11.12
CA THR A 116 -0.64 3.72 -9.76
C THR A 116 -2.06 3.92 -9.26
N ARG A 117 -3.09 3.84 -10.12
CA ARG A 117 -4.43 4.37 -9.85
C ARG A 117 -5.09 3.77 -8.61
N ALA A 118 -4.93 2.47 -8.37
CA ALA A 118 -5.49 1.79 -7.20
C ALA A 118 -4.87 2.29 -5.88
N TYR A 119 -3.57 2.57 -5.91
CA TYR A 119 -2.83 3.08 -4.75
C TYR A 119 -3.10 4.56 -4.52
N GLU A 120 -3.20 5.34 -5.59
CA GLU A 120 -3.65 6.73 -5.55
C GLU A 120 -5.07 6.86 -5.00
N LEU A 121 -6.00 6.00 -5.43
CA LEU A 121 -7.37 5.99 -4.92
C LEU A 121 -7.39 5.73 -3.41
N ALA A 122 -6.60 4.77 -2.93
CA ALA A 122 -6.46 4.50 -1.50
C ALA A 122 -5.81 5.68 -0.75
N TYR A 123 -4.80 6.31 -1.35
CA TYR A 123 -4.09 7.46 -0.78
C TYR A 123 -5.03 8.67 -0.62
N TRP A 124 -5.70 9.07 -1.69
CA TRP A 124 -6.66 10.17 -1.68
C TRP A 124 -7.86 9.84 -0.80
N GLY A 125 -8.36 8.60 -0.81
CA GLY A 125 -9.45 8.16 0.05
C GLY A 125 -9.14 8.34 1.53
N LYS A 126 -7.90 8.05 1.95
CA LYS A 126 -7.46 8.29 3.34
C LYS A 126 -7.29 9.77 3.66
N LEU A 127 -6.79 10.56 2.73
CA LEU A 127 -6.58 12.00 2.93
C LEU A 127 -7.90 12.77 3.04
N PHE A 128 -8.90 12.39 2.23
CA PHE A 128 -10.24 12.99 2.21
C PHE A 128 -11.25 12.33 3.15
N LEU A 129 -10.83 11.30 3.91
CA LEU A 129 -11.66 10.67 4.92
C LEU A 129 -12.25 11.68 5.94
N PRO A 130 -11.49 12.58 6.58
CA PRO A 130 -12.06 13.54 7.53
C PRO A 130 -13.07 14.49 6.90
N LEU A 131 -12.84 14.91 5.65
CA LEU A 131 -13.80 15.74 4.92
C LEU A 131 -15.09 14.97 4.64
N SER A 132 -14.97 13.72 4.22
CA SER A 132 -16.11 12.83 3.95
C SER A 132 -16.95 12.61 5.23
N THR A 133 -16.29 12.43 6.37
CA THR A 133 -16.95 12.34 7.67
C THR A 133 -17.65 13.65 8.04
N ALA A 134 -17.04 14.80 7.80
CA ALA A 134 -17.66 16.10 8.06
C ALA A 134 -18.94 16.31 7.23
N VAL A 135 -18.90 15.97 5.94
CA VAL A 135 -20.08 16.01 5.06
C VAL A 135 -21.20 15.11 5.59
N MET A 136 -20.85 13.92 6.08
CA MET A 136 -21.81 13.00 6.69
C MET A 136 -22.47 13.54 7.95
N VAL A 137 -21.69 14.17 8.83
CA VAL A 137 -22.20 14.80 10.04
C VAL A 137 -23.16 15.94 9.67
N ILE A 138 -22.80 16.79 8.71
CA ILE A 138 -23.66 17.89 8.23
C ILE A 138 -24.97 17.36 7.65
N LEU A 139 -24.91 16.24 6.91
CA LEU A 139 -26.11 15.61 6.38
C LEU A 139 -27.00 15.06 7.48
N ALA A 140 -26.46 14.61 8.62
CA ALA A 140 -27.25 14.03 9.72
C ALA A 140 -28.02 15.06 10.55
N ILE A 141 -27.55 16.30 10.64
CA ILE A 141 -28.15 17.40 11.43
C ILE A 141 -29.66 17.61 11.17
N PRO A 142 -30.18 17.74 9.94
CA PRO A 142 -31.59 18.00 9.71
C PRO A 142 -32.46 16.79 10.05
N PHE A 143 -31.93 15.56 9.96
CA PHE A 143 -32.63 14.36 10.41
C PHE A 143 -32.70 14.28 11.93
N VAL A 144 -31.69 14.78 12.64
CA VAL A 144 -31.68 14.80 14.11
C VAL A 144 -32.62 15.87 14.66
N PHE A 145 -32.55 17.09 14.13
CA PHE A 145 -33.31 18.21 14.68
C PHE A 145 -34.68 18.39 14.04
N GLY A 146 -34.86 18.00 12.77
CA GLY A 146 -36.12 18.19 12.04
C GLY A 146 -37.24 17.22 12.44
N SER A 147 -36.94 16.03 12.98
CA SER A 147 -37.95 15.03 13.37
C SER A 147 -38.42 15.12 14.81
N LEU A 148 -37.92 16.07 15.60
CA LEU A 148 -38.18 16.20 17.05
C LEU A 148 -39.66 16.45 17.40
N ARG A 149 -40.53 16.75 16.43
CA ARG A 149 -41.94 17.07 16.70
C ARG A 149 -42.93 15.89 16.55
N SER A 150 -42.53 14.75 15.95
CA SER A 150 -43.45 13.59 15.75
C SER A 150 -42.81 12.25 15.34
N GLY A 151 -41.48 12.13 15.25
CA GLY A 151 -40.81 10.90 14.82
C GLY A 151 -40.45 9.93 15.95
N SER A 152 -40.70 8.62 15.76
CA SER A 152 -40.09 7.57 16.61
C SER A 152 -38.58 7.55 16.40
N LEU A 153 -37.80 7.53 17.50
CA LEU A 153 -36.33 7.43 17.50
C LEU A 153 -35.82 6.31 16.56
N GLY A 154 -36.53 5.18 16.48
CA GLY A 154 -36.16 4.06 15.61
C GLY A 154 -36.19 4.41 14.13
N ARG A 155 -37.11 5.28 13.69
CA ARG A 155 -37.19 5.75 12.29
C ARG A 155 -35.97 6.58 11.92
N GLN A 156 -35.53 7.45 12.83
CA GLN A 156 -34.38 8.32 12.61
C GLN A 156 -33.08 7.50 12.53
N LEU A 157 -32.93 6.52 13.42
CA LEU A 157 -31.81 5.57 13.38
C LEU A 157 -31.80 4.78 12.06
N PHE A 158 -32.96 4.27 11.63
CA PHE A 158 -33.09 3.53 10.38
C PHE A 158 -32.66 4.35 9.16
N PHE A 159 -33.15 5.59 9.03
CA PHE A 159 -32.76 6.47 7.92
C PHE A 159 -31.28 6.87 7.98
N GLY A 160 -30.73 7.13 9.16
CA GLY A 160 -29.31 7.43 9.33
C GLY A 160 -28.42 6.28 8.84
N ILE A 161 -28.74 5.04 9.24
CA ILE A 161 -28.03 3.84 8.79
C ILE A 161 -28.19 3.65 7.28
N MET A 162 -29.40 3.79 6.73
CA MET A 162 -29.62 3.66 5.29
C MET A 162 -28.82 4.67 4.46
N ILE A 163 -28.77 5.94 4.89
CA ILE A 163 -28.01 6.97 4.17
C ILE A 163 -26.51 6.73 4.29
N GLY A 164 -26.02 6.37 5.47
CA GLY A 164 -24.62 6.01 5.68
C GLY A 164 -24.19 4.83 4.81
N LEU A 165 -25.01 3.77 4.77
CA LEU A 165 -24.77 2.62 3.90
C LEU A 165 -24.84 2.99 2.43
N GLY A 166 -25.84 3.79 2.02
CA GLY A 166 -26.00 4.27 0.66
C GLY A 166 -24.78 5.06 0.18
N PHE A 167 -24.23 5.92 1.02
CA PHE A 167 -22.99 6.62 0.73
C PHE A 167 -21.78 5.70 0.66
N TYR A 168 -21.65 4.75 1.58
CA TYR A 168 -20.55 3.79 1.53
C TYR A 168 -20.55 3.02 0.21
N VAL A 169 -21.71 2.53 -0.20
CA VAL A 169 -21.90 1.84 -1.49
C VAL A 169 -21.61 2.78 -2.65
N LEU A 170 -22.13 4.00 -2.63
CA LEU A 170 -21.90 4.99 -3.69
C LEU A 170 -20.41 5.35 -3.83
N ASN A 171 -19.72 5.59 -2.71
CA ASN A 171 -18.29 5.89 -2.69
C ASN A 171 -17.46 4.73 -3.25
N LYS A 172 -17.78 3.49 -2.85
CA LYS A 172 -17.13 2.28 -3.40
C LYS A 172 -17.40 2.12 -4.89
N ALA A 173 -18.65 2.27 -5.32
CA ALA A 173 -19.03 2.14 -6.72
C ALA A 173 -18.30 3.16 -7.61
N LEU A 174 -18.27 4.44 -7.20
CA LEU A 174 -17.57 5.49 -7.92
C LEU A 174 -16.05 5.24 -7.94
N GLY A 175 -15.47 4.73 -6.86
CA GLY A 175 -14.07 4.31 -6.82
C GLY A 175 -13.75 3.22 -7.85
N TYR A 176 -14.58 2.17 -7.95
CA TYR A 176 -14.40 1.11 -8.95
C TYR A 176 -14.60 1.61 -10.39
N ILE A 177 -15.58 2.48 -10.63
CA ILE A 177 -15.80 3.10 -11.95
C ILE A 177 -14.55 3.86 -12.38
N VAL A 178 -13.98 4.69 -11.50
CA VAL A 178 -12.79 5.48 -11.83
C VAL A 178 -11.58 4.61 -12.16
N LEU A 179 -11.41 3.48 -11.46
CA LEU A 179 -10.40 2.47 -11.77
C LEU A 179 -10.58 1.85 -13.16
N VAL A 180 -11.81 1.46 -13.50
CA VAL A 180 -12.13 0.79 -14.78
C VAL A 180 -12.03 1.73 -15.97
N TYR A 181 -12.52 2.96 -15.83
CA TYR A 181 -12.55 3.95 -16.91
C TYR A 181 -11.24 4.76 -17.04
N GLY A 182 -10.24 4.50 -16.19
CA GLY A 182 -8.94 5.17 -16.23
C GLY A 182 -9.00 6.68 -15.91
N VAL A 183 -10.06 7.10 -15.21
CA VAL A 183 -10.27 8.49 -14.78
C VAL A 183 -9.31 8.80 -13.61
N PRO A 184 -8.91 10.08 -13.40
CA PRO A 184 -8.11 10.43 -12.24
C PRO A 184 -8.73 9.97 -10.90
N PRO A 185 -7.99 9.21 -10.05
CA PRO A 185 -8.48 8.67 -8.78
C PRO A 185 -9.10 9.71 -7.84
N LEU A 186 -8.60 10.95 -7.90
CA LEU A 186 -9.13 12.09 -7.14
C LEU A 186 -10.63 12.33 -7.37
N ILE A 187 -11.09 12.17 -8.62
CA ILE A 187 -12.50 12.35 -9.00
C ILE A 187 -13.37 11.28 -8.32
N GLY A 188 -12.88 10.05 -8.23
CA GLY A 188 -13.58 8.94 -7.58
C GLY A 188 -13.81 9.20 -6.09
N VAL A 189 -12.83 9.78 -5.41
CA VAL A 189 -12.92 10.07 -3.97
C VAL A 189 -13.82 11.27 -3.69
N ILE A 190 -13.73 12.34 -4.49
CA ILE A 190 -14.46 13.60 -4.24
C ILE A 190 -15.92 13.54 -4.71
N SER A 191 -16.22 12.75 -5.74
CA SER A 191 -17.56 12.69 -6.35
C SER A 191 -18.66 12.30 -5.35
N ALA A 192 -18.47 11.24 -4.55
CA ALA A 192 -19.46 10.82 -3.57
C ALA A 192 -19.75 11.90 -2.49
N PRO A 193 -18.74 12.44 -1.77
CA PRO A 193 -18.94 13.54 -0.84
C PRO A 193 -19.61 14.77 -1.48
N LEU A 194 -19.24 15.10 -2.73
CA LEU A 194 -19.83 16.24 -3.43
C LEU A 194 -21.32 16.02 -3.73
N VAL A 195 -21.71 14.85 -4.23
CA VAL A 195 -23.11 14.49 -4.48
C VAL A 195 -23.93 14.56 -3.19
N VAL A 196 -23.39 14.04 -2.09
CA VAL A 196 -24.04 14.09 -0.78
C VAL A 196 -24.16 15.51 -0.25
N LEU A 197 -23.12 16.33 -0.41
CA LEU A 197 -23.15 17.73 -0.01
C LEU A 197 -24.21 18.51 -0.79
N CYS A 198 -24.28 18.31 -2.11
CA CYS A 198 -25.32 18.91 -2.95
C CYS A 198 -26.73 18.50 -2.50
N ALA A 199 -26.93 17.20 -2.21
CA ALA A 199 -28.20 16.70 -1.69
C ALA A 199 -28.57 17.34 -0.35
N ALA A 200 -27.60 17.47 0.56
CA ALA A 200 -27.81 18.15 1.85
C ALA A 200 -28.22 19.61 1.65
N VAL A 201 -27.52 20.37 0.80
CA VAL A 201 -27.86 21.79 0.51
C VAL A 201 -29.27 21.93 -0.06
N VAL A 202 -29.67 21.04 -0.98
CA VAL A 202 -31.04 21.05 -1.54
C VAL A 202 -32.08 20.74 -0.46
N LEU A 203 -31.81 19.79 0.42
CA LEU A 203 -32.69 19.46 1.54
C LEU A 203 -32.86 20.66 2.48
N TYR A 204 -31.76 21.31 2.87
CA TYR A 204 -31.80 22.49 3.74
C TYR A 204 -32.59 23.64 3.11
N ARG A 205 -32.44 23.88 1.82
CA ARG A 205 -33.21 24.91 1.08
C ARG A 205 -34.70 24.63 0.97
N ARG A 206 -35.14 23.38 1.11
CA ARG A 206 -36.56 23.01 1.08
C ARG A 206 -37.22 23.04 2.46
N VAL A 207 -36.42 22.95 3.52
CA VAL A 207 -36.88 22.90 4.92
C VAL A 207 -36.86 24.30 5.56
N ALA A 208 -35.96 25.18 5.12
CA ALA A 208 -35.96 26.61 5.46
C ALA A 208 -36.93 27.39 4.56
#